data_AF-A0A6C0LI63-F1
#
_entry.id   AF-A0A6C0LI63-F1
#
_cell.length_a   1.000
_cell.length_b   1.000
_cell.length_c   1.000
_cell.angle_alpha   90.00
_cell.angle_beta   90.00
_cell.angle_gamma   90.00
#
_symmetry.space_group_name_H-M   'P 1'
#
loop_
_entity.id
_entity.type
_entity.pdbx_description
1 polymer ?
#
loop_
_entity_poly.entity_id
_entity_poly.type
_entity_poly.pdbx_seq_one_letter_code
_entity_poly.pdbx_strand_id
1 'polypeptide(L)'
;MENIDKNEIYKNIKIGLENLSQNELEEIFKIIYKNNNNYSKNNNGVFINLCWLDNDTLLKINNYINFCIKSHNEITKYEVICNMLNDSITNTKDKIEEVGIVGDMTNIDMNKINKQKISSSMKFYLLKKKFQKQQLATNIESYLTHDECLLR
;
A
#
# COMPACT_ATOMS: atom_id res chain seq x y z
N MET A 1 -26.13 30.44 3.65
CA MET A 1 -25.47 29.28 3.01
C MET A 1 -24.29 29.82 2.24
N GLU A 2 -23.10 29.61 2.79
CA GLU A 2 -21.85 30.18 2.29
C GLU A 2 -21.67 29.85 0.81
N ASN A 3 -21.48 30.90 0.01
CA ASN A 3 -21.20 30.80 -1.41
C ASN A 3 -19.74 30.37 -1.54
N ILE A 4 -19.47 29.09 -1.29
CA ILE A 4 -18.17 28.48 -1.54
C ILE A 4 -17.91 28.70 -3.03
N ASP A 5 -16.87 29.46 -3.33
CA ASP A 5 -16.58 29.96 -4.66
C ASP A 5 -16.42 28.75 -5.60
N LYS A 6 -17.43 28.46 -6.43
CA LYS A 6 -17.43 27.24 -7.27
C LYS A 6 -16.16 27.14 -8.11
N ASN A 7 -15.61 28.28 -8.48
CA ASN A 7 -14.34 28.42 -9.19
C ASN A 7 -13.15 27.84 -8.43
N GLU A 8 -13.11 27.96 -7.11
CA GLU A 8 -12.07 27.38 -6.27
C GLU A 8 -12.18 25.85 -6.24
N ILE A 9 -13.40 25.33 -6.13
CA ILE A 9 -13.65 23.88 -6.17
C ILE A 9 -13.19 23.29 -7.52
N TYR A 10 -13.51 23.94 -8.64
CA TYR A 10 -13.08 23.47 -9.96
C TYR A 10 -11.55 23.45 -10.09
N LYS A 11 -10.85 24.48 -9.56
CA LYS A 11 -9.39 24.52 -9.55
C LYS A 11 -8.81 23.40 -8.69
N ASN A 12 -9.35 23.19 -7.49
CA ASN A 12 -8.90 22.16 -6.57
C ASN A 12 -9.11 20.76 -7.16
N ILE A 13 -10.24 20.51 -7.81
CA ILE A 13 -10.49 19.26 -8.52
C ILE A 13 -9.49 19.07 -9.65
N LYS A 14 -9.24 20.11 -10.46
CA LYS A 14 -8.27 20.00 -11.57
C LYS A 14 -6.87 19.63 -11.08
N ILE A 15 -6.37 20.33 -10.07
CA ILE A 15 -5.04 20.06 -9.47
C ILE A 15 -5.03 18.68 -8.79
N GLY A 16 -6.11 18.31 -8.12
CA GLY A 16 -6.25 17.02 -7.47
C GLY A 16 -6.19 15.86 -8.46
N LEU A 17 -6.89 15.98 -9.59
CA LEU A 17 -6.93 14.96 -10.65
C LEU A 17 -5.55 14.67 -11.26
N GLU A 18 -4.66 15.66 -11.35
CA GLU A 18 -3.30 15.48 -11.86
C GLU A 18 -2.42 14.63 -10.93
N ASN A 19 -2.73 14.59 -9.63
CA ASN A 19 -1.96 13.87 -8.62
C ASN A 19 -2.53 12.48 -8.28
N LEU A 20 -3.64 12.09 -8.91
CA LEU A 20 -4.32 10.84 -8.65
C LEU A 20 -3.85 9.72 -9.58
N SER A 21 -3.86 8.51 -9.06
CA SER A 21 -3.59 7.29 -9.82
C SER A 21 -4.79 6.89 -10.70
N GLN A 22 -4.54 6.06 -11.70
CA GLN A 22 -5.58 5.58 -12.63
C GLN A 22 -6.78 4.93 -11.89
N ASN A 23 -6.52 4.13 -10.86
CA ASN A 23 -7.57 3.47 -10.09
C ASN A 23 -8.47 4.48 -9.36
N GLU A 24 -7.89 5.56 -8.84
CA GLU A 24 -8.66 6.60 -8.15
C GLU A 24 -9.48 7.44 -9.13
N LEU A 25 -8.96 7.68 -10.34
CA LEU A 25 -9.70 8.31 -11.43
C LEU A 25 -10.91 7.45 -11.85
N GLU A 26 -10.78 6.12 -11.85
CA GLU A 26 -11.90 5.20 -12.12
C GLU A 26 -12.98 5.27 -11.04
N GLU A 27 -12.62 5.40 -9.76
CA GLU A 27 -13.59 5.60 -8.68
C GLU A 27 -14.31 6.94 -8.79
N ILE A 28 -13.59 8.01 -9.15
CA ILE A 28 -14.21 9.31 -9.47
C ILE A 28 -15.20 9.16 -10.62
N PHE A 29 -14.83 8.42 -11.66
CA PHE A 29 -15.75 8.15 -12.76
C PHE A 29 -16.99 7.35 -12.31
N LYS A 30 -16.85 6.38 -11.40
CA LYS A 30 -18.00 5.66 -10.82
C LYS A 30 -18.95 6.60 -10.07
N ILE A 31 -18.43 7.62 -9.37
CA ILE A 31 -19.27 8.65 -8.72
C ILE A 31 -20.07 9.43 -9.77
N ILE A 32 -19.44 9.83 -10.87
CA ILE A 32 -20.08 10.59 -11.94
C ILE A 32 -21.13 9.73 -12.66
N TYR A 33 -20.79 8.47 -12.96
CA TYR A 33 -21.67 7.51 -13.61
C TYR A 33 -22.94 7.23 -12.79
N LYS A 34 -22.79 7.04 -11.47
CA LYS A 34 -23.93 6.78 -10.56
C LYS A 34 -24.95 7.91 -10.51
N ASN A 35 -24.52 9.15 -10.77
CA ASN A 35 -25.40 10.31 -10.72
C ASN A 35 -25.98 10.68 -12.11
N ASN A 36 -25.84 9.82 -13.13
CA ASN A 36 -26.39 10.02 -14.48
C ASN A 36 -25.94 11.33 -15.18
N ASN A 37 -24.71 11.76 -14.94
CA ASN A 37 -24.18 12.96 -15.58
C ASN A 37 -23.76 12.70 -17.03
N ASN A 38 -23.92 13.72 -17.88
CA ASN A 38 -23.53 13.64 -19.29
C ASN A 38 -22.00 13.57 -19.45
N TYR A 39 -21.48 12.42 -19.87
CA TYR A 39 -20.09 12.23 -20.25
C TYR A 39 -20.00 11.79 -21.71
N SER A 40 -18.92 12.21 -22.39
CA SER A 40 -18.62 11.74 -23.75
C SER A 40 -17.56 10.66 -23.67
N LYS A 41 -17.73 9.56 -24.42
CA LYS A 41 -16.77 8.46 -24.48
C LYS A 41 -16.24 8.34 -25.91
N ASN A 42 -14.92 8.30 -26.04
CA ASN A 42 -14.21 7.95 -27.26
C ASN A 42 -13.25 6.79 -26.99
N ASN A 43 -12.64 6.21 -28.02
CA ASN A 43 -11.64 5.14 -27.89
C ASN A 43 -10.42 5.57 -27.06
N ASN A 44 -10.16 6.88 -27.00
CA ASN A 44 -9.05 7.48 -26.27
C ASN A 44 -9.38 7.83 -24.81
N GLY A 45 -10.64 7.69 -24.38
CA GLY A 45 -11.02 7.97 -23.00
C GLY A 45 -12.39 8.63 -22.84
N VAL A 46 -12.63 9.09 -21.61
CA VAL A 46 -13.87 9.73 -21.21
C VAL A 46 -13.63 11.22 -20.98
N PHE A 47 -14.44 12.05 -21.62
CA PHE A 47 -14.44 13.50 -21.43
C PHE A 47 -15.64 13.91 -20.59
N ILE A 48 -15.37 14.60 -19.49
CA ILE A 48 -16.37 15.11 -18.57
C ILE A 48 -16.27 16.62 -18.54
N ASN A 49 -17.41 17.29 -18.76
CA ASN A 49 -17.50 18.72 -18.54
C ASN A 49 -17.90 18.99 -17.09
N LEU A 50 -16.98 19.54 -16.31
CA LEU A 50 -17.19 19.88 -14.89
C LEU A 50 -18.35 20.88 -14.70
N CYS A 51 -18.64 21.74 -15.68
CA CYS A 51 -19.73 22.72 -15.59
C CYS A 51 -21.13 22.08 -15.67
N TRP A 52 -21.24 20.84 -16.14
CA TRP A 52 -22.50 20.10 -16.24
C TRP A 52 -22.74 19.17 -15.06
N LEU A 53 -21.83 19.14 -14.10
CA LEU A 53 -21.96 18.34 -12.90
C LEU A 53 -22.78 19.08 -11.84
N ASP A 54 -23.69 18.36 -11.20
CA ASP A 54 -24.44 18.89 -10.06
C ASP A 54 -23.49 19.23 -8.90
N ASN A 55 -23.84 20.27 -8.12
CA ASN A 55 -23.04 20.72 -6.98
C ASN A 55 -22.79 19.58 -5.96
N ASP A 56 -23.76 18.69 -5.77
CA ASP A 56 -23.62 17.54 -4.86
C ASP A 56 -22.58 16.54 -5.36
N THR A 57 -22.55 16.31 -6.68
CA THR A 57 -21.56 15.43 -7.31
C THR A 57 -20.17 16.06 -7.26
N LEU A 58 -20.08 17.36 -7.47
CA LEU A 58 -18.85 18.14 -7.36
C LEU A 58 -18.28 18.07 -5.93
N LEU A 59 -19.13 18.21 -4.92
CA LEU A 59 -18.72 18.09 -3.52
C LEU A 59 -18.24 16.67 -3.18
N LYS A 60 -18.93 15.64 -3.66
CA LYS A 60 -18.50 14.23 -3.48
C LYS A 60 -17.13 13.99 -4.10
N ILE A 61 -16.89 14.49 -5.31
CA ILE A 61 -15.60 14.38 -6.00
C ILE A 61 -14.52 15.10 -5.18
N ASN A 62 -14.76 16.35 -4.76
CA ASN A 62 -13.80 17.10 -3.97
C ASN A 62 -13.47 16.42 -2.64
N ASN A 63 -14.48 15.87 -1.95
CA ASN A 63 -14.28 15.12 -0.71
C ASN A 63 -13.47 13.85 -0.93
N TYR A 64 -13.72 13.15 -2.04
CA TYR A 64 -12.96 11.96 -2.41
C TYR A 64 -11.50 12.28 -2.73
N ILE A 65 -11.25 13.34 -3.51
CA ILE A 65 -9.89 13.82 -3.80
C ILE A 65 -9.15 14.15 -2.49
N ASN A 66 -9.79 14.87 -1.58
CA ASN A 66 -9.22 15.19 -0.27
C ASN A 66 -8.91 13.94 0.56
N PHE A 67 -9.75 12.91 0.46
CA PHE A 67 -9.50 11.61 1.10
C PHE A 67 -8.27 10.93 0.51
N CYS A 68 -8.16 10.86 -0.82
CA CYS A 68 -7.00 10.29 -1.51
C CYS A 68 -5.70 11.00 -1.11
N ILE A 69 -5.67 12.33 -1.12
CA ILE A 69 -4.47 13.11 -0.73
C ILE A 69 -4.07 12.80 0.73
N LYS A 70 -5.03 12.73 1.64
CA LYS A 70 -4.77 12.36 3.04
C LYS A 70 -4.21 10.94 3.13
N SER A 71 -4.80 10.00 2.41
CA SER A 71 -4.36 8.60 2.37
C SER A 71 -2.92 8.48 1.87
N HIS A 72 -2.57 9.16 0.78
CA HIS A 72 -1.19 9.20 0.26
C HIS A 72 -0.22 9.74 1.30
N ASN A 73 -0.55 10.86 1.93
CA ASN A 73 0.30 11.47 2.96
C ASN A 73 0.50 10.54 4.17
N GLU A 74 -0.53 9.79 4.58
CA GLU A 74 -0.40 8.81 5.66
C GLU A 74 0.52 7.66 5.25
N ILE A 75 0.34 7.09 4.06
CA ILE A 75 1.21 6.03 3.54
C ILE A 75 2.67 6.51 3.51
N THR A 76 2.93 7.69 2.94
CA THR A 76 4.29 8.25 2.87
C THR A 76 4.90 8.44 4.27
N LYS A 77 4.12 8.88 5.27
CA LYS A 77 4.62 8.97 6.66
C LYS A 77 5.08 7.61 7.20
N TYR A 78 4.28 6.57 6.98
CA TYR A 78 4.64 5.22 7.42
C TYR A 78 5.88 4.69 6.69
N GLU A 79 6.02 4.95 5.39
CA GLU A 79 7.21 4.58 4.62
C GLU A 79 8.48 5.24 5.17
N VAL A 80 8.42 6.55 5.46
CA VAL A 80 9.54 7.28 6.06
C VAL A 80 9.96 6.67 7.40
N ILE A 81 9.00 6.35 8.27
CA ILE A 81 9.28 5.72 9.58
C ILE A 81 9.92 4.35 9.39
N CYS A 82 9.39 3.52 8.49
CA CYS A 82 9.95 2.20 8.19
C CYS A 82 11.38 2.29 7.66
N ASN A 83 11.65 3.26 6.78
CA ASN A 83 12.99 3.49 6.24
C ASN A 83 13.96 3.93 7.34
N MET A 84 13.57 4.89 8.19
CA MET A 84 14.38 5.32 9.34
C MET A 84 14.71 4.15 10.30
N LEU A 85 13.74 3.28 10.57
CA LEU A 85 13.96 2.08 11.39
C LEU A 85 14.92 1.10 10.70
N ASN A 86 14.74 0.84 9.40
CA ASN A 86 15.63 -0.03 8.65
C ASN A 86 17.07 0.51 8.65
N ASP A 87 17.25 1.82 8.43
CA ASP A 87 18.55 2.47 8.47
C ASP A 87 19.20 2.35 9.85
N SER A 88 18.42 2.44 10.94
CA SER A 88 18.95 2.23 12.28
C SER A 88 19.43 0.77 12.51
N ILE A 89 18.79 -0.21 11.88
CA ILE A 89 19.12 -1.64 11.98
C ILE A 89 20.33 -2.00 11.11
N THR A 90 20.48 -1.41 9.92
CA THR A 90 21.64 -1.65 9.05
C THR A 90 22.90 -1.02 9.65
N ASN A 91 22.83 0.25 10.08
CA ASN A 91 23.95 0.94 10.71
C ASN A 91 24.41 0.30 12.04
N THR A 92 23.51 -0.36 12.78
CA THR A 92 23.89 -1.11 13.98
C THR A 92 24.52 -2.47 13.67
N LYS A 93 24.20 -3.11 12.54
CA LYS A 93 24.91 -4.32 12.09
C LYS A 93 26.35 -4.01 11.71
N ASP A 94 26.59 -2.89 11.04
CA ASP A 94 27.95 -2.49 10.63
C ASP A 94 28.84 -2.22 11.87
N LYS A 95 28.28 -1.64 12.94
CA LYS A 95 29.01 -1.46 14.22
C LYS A 95 29.26 -2.76 14.99
N ILE A 96 28.39 -3.76 14.87
CA ILE A 96 28.58 -5.07 15.52
C ILE A 96 29.64 -5.90 14.76
N GLU A 97 29.82 -5.67 13.45
CA GLU A 97 30.87 -6.32 12.67
C GLU A 97 32.26 -5.68 12.90
N GLU A 98 32.36 -4.39 13.25
CA GLU A 98 33.64 -3.73 13.55
C GLU A 98 34.13 -3.85 15.01
N VAL A 99 33.24 -4.06 16.00
CA VAL A 99 33.63 -4.14 17.44
C VAL A 99 33.99 -5.56 17.90
N GLY A 100 34.20 -6.49 16.97
CA GLY A 100 34.47 -7.91 17.25
C GLY A 100 35.94 -8.33 17.43
N ILE A 101 36.90 -7.41 17.48
CA ILE A 101 38.34 -7.76 17.64
C ILE A 101 39.06 -6.81 18.60
N VAL A 102 38.74 -6.82 19.91
CA VAL A 102 39.73 -6.63 20.99
C VAL A 102 39.22 -7.41 22.21
N GLY A 103 40.01 -8.38 22.67
CA GLY A 103 39.59 -9.40 23.64
C GLY A 103 39.49 -8.93 25.10
N ASP A 104 38.73 -9.70 25.90
CA ASP A 104 39.37 -10.48 26.96
C ASP A 104 38.52 -11.69 27.38
N MET A 105 39.22 -12.79 27.70
CA MET A 105 38.72 -14.12 28.06
C MET A 105 37.87 -14.12 29.35
N THR A 106 36.66 -14.71 29.30
CA THR A 106 36.21 -15.65 30.33
C THR A 106 35.26 -16.71 29.75
N ASN A 107 35.72 -17.96 29.83
CA ASN A 107 35.02 -19.24 29.75
C ASN A 107 34.02 -19.50 28.62
N ILE A 108 34.60 -20.13 27.61
CA ILE A 108 34.03 -21.00 26.58
C ILE A 108 33.10 -22.05 27.21
N ASP A 109 31.83 -22.03 26.80
CA ASP A 109 31.08 -23.26 26.53
C ASP A 109 30.41 -23.14 25.15
N MET A 110 31.24 -23.40 24.15
CA MET A 110 30.95 -23.29 22.72
C MET A 110 30.16 -24.51 22.24
N ASN A 111 28.88 -24.61 22.60
CA ASN A 111 27.93 -25.44 21.84
C ASN A 111 27.41 -24.65 20.62
N LYS A 112 28.31 -24.50 19.65
CA LYS A 112 28.09 -24.58 18.19
C LYS A 112 26.67 -24.29 17.69
N ILE A 113 26.15 -23.07 17.86
CA ILE A 113 25.06 -22.58 17.02
C ILE A 113 25.70 -22.08 15.73
N ASN A 114 25.89 -23.02 14.80
CA ASN A 114 26.17 -22.71 13.41
C ASN A 114 25.00 -21.85 12.91
N LYS A 115 25.16 -20.51 12.92
CA LYS A 115 24.24 -19.56 12.29
C LYS A 115 24.34 -19.74 10.77
N GLN A 116 23.91 -20.91 10.29
CA GLN A 116 23.79 -21.17 8.87
C GLN A 116 22.90 -20.08 8.29
N LYS A 117 23.41 -19.37 7.29
CA LYS A 117 22.68 -18.32 6.57
C LYS A 117 21.51 -18.99 5.85
N ILE A 118 20.38 -19.13 6.53
CA ILE A 118 19.14 -19.61 5.94
C ILE A 118 18.79 -18.63 4.82
N SER A 119 18.69 -19.12 3.58
CA SER A 119 18.31 -18.29 2.44
C SER A 119 16.95 -17.65 2.67
N SER A 120 16.71 -16.48 2.06
CA SER A 120 15.42 -15.80 2.15
C SER A 120 14.26 -16.72 1.72
N SER A 121 14.48 -17.56 0.70
CA SER A 121 13.54 -18.58 0.25
C SER A 121 13.23 -19.63 1.32
N MET A 122 14.24 -20.09 2.06
CA MET A 122 14.06 -21.07 3.12
C MET A 122 13.37 -20.45 4.35
N LYS A 123 13.64 -19.17 4.66
CA LYS A 123 12.90 -18.43 5.69
C LYS A 123 11.41 -18.32 5.34
N PHE A 124 11.09 -17.94 4.11
CA PHE A 124 9.71 -17.88 3.61
C PHE A 124 9.02 -19.24 3.67
N TYR A 125 9.71 -20.31 3.23
CA TYR A 125 9.19 -21.67 3.27
C TYR A 125 8.88 -22.12 4.72
N LEU A 126 9.79 -21.89 5.67
CA LEU A 126 9.60 -22.24 7.07
C LEU A 126 8.46 -21.44 7.71
N LEU A 127 8.32 -20.16 7.35
CA LEU A 127 7.22 -19.31 7.80
C LEU A 127 5.87 -19.84 7.30
N LYS A 128 5.75 -20.08 5.99
CA LYS A 128 4.55 -20.67 5.36
C LYS A 128 4.16 -21.99 6.04
N LYS A 129 5.14 -22.86 6.28
CA LYS A 129 4.93 -24.16 6.94
C LYS A 129 4.43 -24.02 8.38
N LYS A 130 4.90 -23.01 9.14
CA LYS A 130 4.42 -22.74 10.51
C LYS A 130 2.94 -22.32 10.52
N PHE A 131 2.53 -21.44 9.60
CA PHE A 131 1.14 -21.00 9.50
C PHE A 131 0.19 -22.12 9.04
N GLN A 132 0.61 -22.96 8.10
CA GLN A 132 -0.19 -24.12 7.67
C GLN A 132 -0.41 -25.13 8.80
N LYS A 133 0.57 -25.33 9.69
CA LYS A 133 0.41 -26.19 10.88
C LYS A 133 -0.60 -25.64 11.89
N GLN A 134 -0.76 -24.32 12.00
CA GLN A 134 -1.80 -23.73 12.85
C GLN A 134 -3.20 -23.92 12.25
N GLN A 135 -3.34 -23.87 10.93
CA GLN A 135 -4.65 -24.06 10.29
C GLN A 135 -5.15 -25.51 10.35
N LEU A 136 -4.28 -26.53 10.41
CA LEU A 136 -4.73 -27.91 10.68
C LEU A 136 -5.27 -28.11 12.12
N ALA A 137 -4.86 -27.27 13.08
CA ALA A 137 -5.34 -27.36 14.46
C ALA A 137 -6.70 -26.68 14.66
N THR A 138 -7.11 -25.82 13.72
CA THR A 138 -8.41 -25.15 13.73
C THR A 138 -9.11 -25.46 12.42
N ASN A 139 -9.92 -26.52 12.40
CA ASN A 139 -10.85 -26.85 11.32
C ASN A 139 -11.68 -25.61 10.94
N ILE A 140 -11.24 -24.89 9.92
CA ILE A 140 -12.06 -24.03 9.08
C ILE A 140 -11.58 -24.31 7.66
N GLU A 141 -12.38 -25.06 6.92
CA GLU A 141 -12.28 -25.17 5.47
C GLU A 141 -12.31 -23.76 4.87
N SER A 142 -11.14 -23.28 4.45
CA SER A 142 -11.04 -22.08 3.63
C SER A 142 -10.52 -22.51 2.27
N TYR A 143 -11.47 -22.76 1.38
CA TYR A 143 -11.35 -22.89 -0.07
C TYR A 143 -10.27 -21.94 -0.61
N LEU A 144 -9.18 -22.50 -1.15
CA LEU A 144 -8.32 -21.94 -2.20
C LEU A 144 -7.19 -22.94 -2.49
N THR A 145 -7.57 -24.09 -3.06
CA THR A 145 -6.63 -24.97 -3.74
C THR A 145 -6.36 -24.39 -5.13
N HIS A 146 -5.27 -23.64 -5.25
CA HIS A 146 -4.72 -23.17 -6.52
C HIS A 146 -4.02 -24.32 -7.28
N ASP A 147 -4.71 -25.45 -7.46
CA ASP A 147 -4.14 -26.64 -8.13
C ASP A 147 -4.95 -27.10 -9.37
N GLU A 148 -5.94 -26.33 -9.82
CA GLU A 148 -6.63 -26.58 -11.11
C GLU A 148 -6.09 -25.72 -12.28
N CYS A 149 -4.83 -25.29 -12.25
CA CYS A 149 -4.19 -24.65 -13.40
C CYS A 149 -3.17 -25.51 -14.14
N LEU A 150 -2.97 -26.78 -13.75
CA LEU A 150 -2.11 -27.69 -14.50
C LEU A 150 -2.68 -29.11 -14.48
N LEU A 151 -3.80 -29.34 -15.20
CA LEU A 151 -4.09 -30.59 -15.92
C LEU A 151 -5.42 -30.48 -16.69
N ARG A 152 -5.29 -30.50 -18.02
CA ARG A 152 -6.31 -30.53 -19.10
C ARG A 152 -6.91 -29.22 -19.57
#